data_AF-A0A6C0AMH5-F1
#
_entry.id   AF-A0A6C0AMH5-F1
#
_cell.length_a   1.000
_cell.length_b   1.000
_cell.length_c   1.000
_cell.angle_alpha   90.00
_cell.angle_beta   90.00
_cell.angle_gamma   90.00
#
_symmetry.space_group_name_H-M   'P 1'
#
loop_
_entity.id
_entity.type
_entity.pdbx_description
1 polymer ?
#
loop_
_entity_poly.entity_id
_entity_poly.type
_entity_poly.pdbx_seq_one_letter_code
_entity_poly.pdbx_strand_id
1 'polypeptide(L)'
;MEKEYLIIDNHLSKNGNVTTELKESDGKLIVKQFSGTNTDNFIIKKFNNKRLEFSFFKLNGIYYININSFHIIDYKRFINIEHITKEDENVRIKNPFIGDILLLNCDVDIVYKALRIMADWMKNKKSIFRDFLYFLFH
;
A
#
# COMPACT_ATOMS: atom_id res chain seq x y z
N MET A 1 10.27 3.53 -21.61
CA MET A 1 10.33 3.09 -20.21
C MET A 1 9.63 1.75 -20.10
N GLU A 2 10.41 0.66 -20.05
CA GLU A 2 9.88 -0.67 -19.81
C GLU A 2 9.26 -0.72 -18.40
N LYS A 3 8.06 -1.30 -18.29
CA LYS A 3 7.32 -1.37 -17.03
C LYS A 3 7.92 -2.49 -16.16
N GLU A 4 8.73 -2.12 -15.17
CA GLU A 4 9.36 -3.02 -14.16
C GLU A 4 8.38 -3.59 -13.10
N TYR A 5 7.08 -3.69 -13.40
CA TYR A 5 6.06 -4.00 -12.39
C TYR A 5 5.11 -5.08 -12.90
N LEU A 6 4.76 -6.03 -12.02
CA LEU A 6 3.70 -6.99 -12.26
C LEU A 6 2.51 -6.62 -11.36
N ILE A 7 1.44 -6.14 -11.98
CA ILE A 7 0.16 -5.92 -11.31
C ILE A 7 -0.56 -7.27 -11.33
N ILE A 8 -0.87 -7.82 -10.16
CA ILE A 8 -1.65 -9.05 -10.08
C ILE A 8 -3.11 -8.67 -10.26
N ASP A 9 -3.71 -9.14 -11.36
CA ASP A 9 -5.12 -8.95 -11.67
C ASP A 9 -5.95 -10.14 -11.19
N ASN A 10 -7.21 -9.88 -10.84
CA ASN A 10 -8.15 -10.88 -10.37
C ASN A 10 -8.64 -11.71 -11.56
N HIS A 11 -8.63 -13.04 -11.44
CA HIS A 11 -9.28 -13.91 -12.41
C HIS A 11 -10.38 -14.76 -11.76
N LEU A 12 -11.42 -15.02 -12.55
CA LEU A 12 -12.46 -15.99 -12.19
C LEU A 12 -11.86 -17.39 -12.30
N SER A 13 -11.83 -18.12 -11.19
CA SER A 13 -11.50 -19.55 -11.18
C SER A 13 -12.52 -20.33 -12.00
N LYS A 14 -12.15 -21.56 -12.37
CA LYS A 14 -13.05 -22.53 -13.01
C LYS A 14 -14.33 -22.82 -12.19
N ASN A 15 -14.33 -22.47 -10.90
CA ASN A 15 -15.45 -22.68 -9.98
C ASN A 15 -16.28 -21.39 -9.76
N GLY A 16 -16.04 -20.33 -10.54
CA GLY A 16 -16.76 -19.05 -10.42
C GLY A 16 -16.31 -18.17 -9.25
N ASN A 17 -15.42 -18.66 -8.38
CA ASN A 17 -14.81 -17.86 -7.33
C ASN A 17 -13.71 -16.97 -7.89
N VAL A 18 -13.64 -15.72 -7.46
CA VAL A 18 -12.48 -14.86 -7.72
C VAL A 18 -11.29 -15.43 -6.94
N THR A 19 -10.33 -16.02 -7.64
CA THR A 19 -9.11 -16.55 -7.03
C THR A 19 -7.91 -15.79 -7.55
N THR A 20 -6.98 -15.46 -6.65
CA THR A 20 -5.72 -14.83 -7.03
C THR A 20 -4.63 -15.89 -7.04
N GLU A 21 -4.24 -16.35 -8.23
CA GLU A 21 -3.06 -17.21 -8.40
C GLU A 21 -1.78 -16.37 -8.53
N LEU A 22 -0.76 -16.71 -7.73
CA LEU A 22 0.55 -16.05 -7.73
C LEU A 22 1.45 -16.76 -8.76
N LYS A 23 1.84 -16.08 -9.84
CA LYS A 23 3.00 -16.48 -10.64
C LYS A 23 4.21 -15.67 -10.18
N GLU A 24 5.13 -16.31 -9.46
CA GLU A 24 6.45 -15.75 -9.20
C GLU A 24 7.14 -15.49 -10.55
N SER A 25 7.69 -14.29 -10.73
CA SER A 25 8.47 -13.91 -11.91
C SER A 25 9.74 -13.25 -11.42
N ASP A 26 10.88 -13.73 -11.94
CA ASP A 26 12.19 -13.14 -11.66
C ASP A 26 12.21 -11.64 -11.98
N GLY A 27 12.76 -10.86 -11.04
CA GLY A 27 13.10 -9.45 -11.22
C GLY A 27 12.01 -8.40 -11.04
N LYS A 28 10.75 -8.74 -10.73
CA LYS A 28 9.62 -7.78 -10.75
C LYS A 28 9.03 -7.48 -9.36
N LEU A 29 8.67 -6.21 -9.14
CA LEU A 29 7.87 -5.77 -7.99
C LEU A 29 6.42 -6.22 -8.19
N ILE A 30 5.92 -7.04 -7.27
CA ILE A 30 4.55 -7.54 -7.26
C ILE A 30 3.68 -6.58 -6.45
N VAL A 31 2.56 -6.09 -6.98
CA VAL A 31 1.55 -5.33 -6.20
C VAL A 31 0.22 -6.07 -6.21
N LYS A 32 -0.30 -6.47 -5.03
CA LYS A 32 -1.62 -7.11 -4.89
C LYS A 32 -2.57 -6.21 -4.12
N GLN A 33 -3.72 -5.85 -4.72
CA GLN A 33 -4.82 -5.19 -4.01
C GLN A 33 -5.92 -6.21 -3.66
N PHE A 34 -6.41 -6.22 -2.42
CA PHE A 34 -7.62 -6.98 -2.06
C PHE A 34 -8.53 -6.16 -1.13
N SER A 35 -9.81 -6.09 -1.48
CA SER A 35 -10.83 -5.47 -0.65
C SER A 35 -11.25 -6.45 0.44
N GLY A 36 -10.92 -6.14 1.70
CA GLY A 36 -11.58 -6.73 2.87
C GLY A 36 -12.76 -5.86 3.31
N THR A 37 -13.53 -6.32 4.31
CA THR A 37 -14.63 -5.54 4.88
C THR A 37 -14.08 -4.19 5.37
N ASN A 38 -14.45 -3.09 4.70
CA ASN A 38 -13.97 -1.73 4.95
C ASN A 38 -12.45 -1.51 4.88
N THR A 39 -11.70 -2.42 4.23
CA THR A 39 -10.23 -2.36 4.12
C THR A 39 -9.78 -2.55 2.67
N ASP A 40 -8.84 -1.74 2.20
CA ASP A 40 -8.14 -1.94 0.92
C ASP A 40 -6.69 -2.36 1.24
N ASN A 41 -6.33 -3.60 0.95
CA ASN A 41 -5.04 -4.18 1.36
C ASN A 41 -4.07 -4.27 0.18
N PHE A 42 -2.78 -4.06 0.43
CA PHE A 42 -1.70 -3.97 -0.54
C PHE A 42 -0.51 -4.81 -0.09
N ILE A 43 0.08 -5.57 -1.01
CA ILE A 43 1.35 -6.28 -0.77
C ILE A 43 2.32 -5.90 -1.87
N ILE A 44 3.53 -5.47 -1.49
CA ILE A 44 4.66 -5.24 -2.37
C ILE A 44 5.76 -6.26 -2.04
N LYS A 45 6.15 -7.11 -3.00
CA LYS A 45 7.21 -8.12 -2.83
C LYS A 45 8.24 -8.03 -3.96
N LYS A 46 9.52 -8.20 -3.62
CA LYS A 46 10.64 -8.43 -4.55
C LYS A 46 11.03 -9.91 -4.64
N PHE A 47 11.79 -10.25 -5.68
CA PHE A 47 12.36 -11.58 -5.90
C PHE A 47 13.28 -12.05 -4.75
N ASN A 48 14.00 -11.14 -4.10
CA ASN A 48 14.89 -11.43 -2.98
C ASN A 48 14.15 -11.54 -1.63
N ASN A 49 12.86 -11.89 -1.64
CA ASN A 49 11.98 -12.00 -0.47
C ASN A 49 11.79 -10.72 0.37
N LYS A 50 12.29 -9.55 -0.06
CA LYS A 50 11.96 -8.27 0.58
C LYS A 50 10.47 -7.95 0.34
N ARG A 51 9.76 -7.54 1.40
CA ARG A 51 8.31 -7.35 1.36
C ARG A 51 7.85 -6.19 2.24
N LEU A 52 6.79 -5.52 1.80
CA LEU A 52 6.01 -4.58 2.59
C LEU A 52 4.53 -4.83 2.35
N GLU A 53 3.78 -4.90 3.43
CA GLU A 53 2.32 -5.02 3.39
C GLU A 53 1.73 -3.77 4.01
N PHE A 54 0.66 -3.26 3.42
CA PHE A 54 -0.10 -2.20 4.06
C PHE A 54 -1.57 -2.27 3.68
N SER A 55 -2.45 -1.77 4.54
CA SER A 55 -3.86 -1.64 4.21
C SER A 55 -4.40 -0.29 4.62
N PHE A 56 -5.43 0.17 3.90
CA PHE A 56 -6.17 1.38 4.21
C PHE A 56 -7.52 1.03 4.79
N PHE A 57 -7.95 1.80 5.80
CA PHE A 57 -9.30 1.75 6.30
C PHE A 57 -9.71 3.11 6.88
N LYS A 58 -11.01 3.28 7.09
CA LYS A 58 -11.59 4.54 7.57
C LYS A 58 -12.34 4.31 8.87
N LEU A 59 -12.00 5.05 9.91
CA LEU A 59 -12.72 5.08 11.19
C LEU A 59 -13.08 6.52 11.51
N ASN A 60 -14.35 6.79 11.80
CA ASN A 60 -14.86 8.12 12.19
C ASN A 60 -14.42 9.26 11.25
N GLY A 61 -14.42 9.02 9.93
CA GLY A 61 -14.02 10.04 8.95
C GLY A 61 -12.51 10.11 8.67
N ILE A 62 -11.67 9.49 9.50
CA ILE A 62 -10.21 9.54 9.42
C ILE A 62 -9.69 8.30 8.69
N TYR A 63 -8.73 8.52 7.77
CA TYR A 63 -8.06 7.45 7.05
C TYR A 63 -6.85 6.96 7.84
N TYR A 64 -6.80 5.65 8.06
CA TYR A 64 -5.69 4.96 8.70
C TYR A 64 -5.00 4.06 7.69
N ILE A 65 -3.71 3.86 7.92
CA ILE A 65 -2.95 2.77 7.32
C ILE A 65 -2.60 1.75 8.39
N ASN A 66 -2.65 0.47 8.05
CA ASN A 66 -2.01 -0.60 8.81
C ASN A 66 -0.76 -1.03 8.05
N ILE A 67 0.44 -0.90 8.62
CA ILE A 67 1.68 -1.39 8.01
C ILE A 67 2.09 -2.73 8.62
N ASN A 68 2.36 -3.71 7.77
CA ASN A 68 2.74 -5.08 8.10
C ASN A 68 1.82 -5.77 9.12
N SER A 69 0.56 -5.36 9.21
CA SER A 69 -0.41 -5.84 10.20
C SER A 69 -0.09 -5.48 11.67
N PHE A 70 0.91 -4.63 11.91
CA PHE A 70 1.35 -4.24 13.26
C PHE A 70 1.09 -2.77 13.60
N HIS A 71 1.18 -1.87 12.61
CA HIS A 71 1.17 -0.43 12.86
C HIS A 71 -0.06 0.24 12.29
N ILE A 72 -1.06 0.51 13.14
CA ILE A 72 -2.22 1.33 12.79
C ILE A 72 -1.89 2.81 13.00
N ILE A 73 -1.86 3.58 11.91
CA ILE A 73 -1.38 4.95 11.91
C ILE A 73 -2.33 5.85 11.12
N ASP A 74 -2.62 7.05 11.63
CA ASP A 74 -3.29 8.10 10.85
C ASP A 74 -2.45 8.43 9.60
N TYR A 75 -3.04 8.22 8.42
CA TYR A 75 -2.36 8.44 7.15
C TYR A 75 -1.77 9.86 7.03
N LYS A 76 -2.51 10.88 7.49
CA LYS A 76 -2.05 12.28 7.39
C LYS A 76 -0.80 12.53 8.22
N ARG A 77 -0.66 11.84 9.36
CA ARG A 77 0.54 11.91 10.19
C ARG A 77 1.68 11.11 9.59
N PHE A 78 1.38 9.91 9.08
CA PHE A 78 2.38 9.02 8.49
C PHE A 78 3.13 9.63 7.31
N ILE A 79 2.44 10.33 6.39
CA ILE A 79 3.09 10.88 5.19
C ILE A 79 4.07 12.02 5.47
N ASN A 80 4.10 12.56 6.69
CA ASN A 80 5.10 13.55 7.10
C ASN A 80 6.41 12.85 7.45
N ILE A 81 7.03 12.22 6.46
CA ILE A 81 8.29 11.49 6.63
C ILE A 81 9.45 12.47 6.55
N GLU A 82 10.33 12.44 7.54
CA GLU A 82 11.57 13.22 7.54
C GLU A 82 12.66 12.52 6.73
N HIS A 83 12.93 11.26 7.07
CA HIS A 83 14.00 10.48 6.44
C HIS A 83 13.60 9.02 6.30
N ILE A 84 14.06 8.41 5.21
CA ILE A 84 14.00 6.96 4.97
C ILE A 84 15.44 6.50 4.86
N THR A 85 15.85 5.55 5.70
CA THR A 85 17.24 5.11 5.80
C THR A 85 17.30 3.59 5.75
N LYS A 86 18.24 3.04 4.98
CA LYS A 86 18.51 1.60 4.96
C LYS A 86 19.35 1.22 6.19
N GLU A 87 18.93 0.20 6.92
CA GLU A 87 19.66 -0.38 8.06
C GLU A 87 19.81 -1.88 7.81
N ASP A 88 20.95 -2.29 7.24
CA ASP A 88 21.24 -3.67 6.83
C ASP A 88 20.14 -4.28 5.93
N GLU A 89 19.36 -5.20 6.49
CA GLU A 89 18.25 -5.90 5.85
C GLU A 89 16.90 -5.18 6.01
N ASN A 90 16.87 -4.06 6.73
CA ASN A 90 15.70 -3.34 7.16
C ASN A 90 15.69 -1.91 6.62
N VAL A 91 14.55 -1.23 6.81
CA VAL A 91 14.40 0.20 6.48
C VAL A 91 13.81 0.93 7.66
N ARG A 92 14.45 2.01 8.09
CA ARG A 92 13.91 2.94 9.09
C ARG A 92 13.23 4.11 8.41
N ILE A 93 12.04 4.45 8.87
CA ILE A 93 11.30 5.65 8.50
C ILE A 93 11.24 6.56 9.74
N LYS A 94 11.86 7.73 9.67
CA LYS A 94 11.75 8.76 10.70
C LYS A 94 10.51 9.62 10.46
N ASN A 95 9.69 9.78 11.48
CA ASN A 95 8.49 10.60 11.42
C ASN A 95 8.29 11.35 12.75
N PRO A 96 8.13 12.68 12.73
CA PRO A 96 8.07 13.50 13.94
C PRO A 96 6.77 13.32 14.74
N PHE A 97 5.71 12.81 14.11
CA PHE A 97 4.40 12.69 14.74
C PHE A 97 4.14 11.34 15.39
N ILE A 98 4.85 10.29 14.95
CA ILE A 98 4.59 8.90 15.37
C ILE A 98 5.86 8.16 15.80
N GLY A 99 7.02 8.83 15.75
CA GLY A 99 8.32 8.23 16.02
C GLY A 99 8.89 7.45 14.83
N ASP A 100 10.00 6.77 15.10
CA ASP A 100 10.69 5.95 14.11
C ASP A 100 9.94 4.62 13.89
N ILE A 101 9.74 4.25 12.63
CA ILE A 101 9.21 2.95 12.23
C ILE A 101 10.35 2.14 11.62
N LEU A 102 10.61 0.95 12.16
CA LEU A 102 11.55 -0.01 11.58
C LEU A 102 10.78 -1.08 10.81
N LEU A 103 11.00 -1.12 9.50
CA LEU A 103 10.44 -2.12 8.60
C LEU A 103 11.44 -3.26 8.41
N LEU A 104 11.08 -4.42 8.97
CA LEU A 104 11.92 -5.61 8.91
C LEU A 104 11.91 -6.24 7.52
N ASN A 105 13.05 -6.76 7.08
CA ASN A 105 13.21 -7.44 5.78
C ASN A 105 12.57 -6.66 4.60
N CYS A 106 12.83 -5.36 4.58
CA CYS A 106 12.26 -4.42 3.62
C CYS A 106 13.37 -3.72 2.84
N ASP A 107 13.01 -3.11 1.72
CA ASP A 107 13.95 -2.35 0.88
C ASP A 107 13.41 -0.95 0.61
N VAL A 108 14.31 0.01 0.44
CA VAL A 108 13.98 1.44 0.36
C VAL A 108 13.08 1.75 -0.84
N ASP A 109 13.32 1.07 -1.96
CA ASP A 109 12.51 1.23 -3.17
C ASP A 109 11.11 0.62 -3.02
N ILE A 110 10.94 -0.47 -2.26
CA ILE A 110 9.62 -0.99 -1.87
C ILE A 110 8.87 0.08 -1.07
N VAL A 111 9.55 0.76 -0.13
CA VAL A 111 8.94 1.84 0.67
C VAL A 111 8.50 3.00 -0.24
N TYR A 112 9.37 3.49 -1.12
CA TYR A 112 9.00 4.55 -2.06
C TYR A 112 7.84 4.15 -2.97
N LYS A 113 7.81 2.90 -3.42
CA LYS A 113 6.69 2.37 -4.23
C LYS A 113 5.40 2.34 -3.43
N ALA A 114 5.44 1.90 -2.18
CA ALA A 114 4.28 1.92 -1.29
C ALA A 114 3.75 3.34 -1.08
N LEU A 115 4.62 4.30 -0.78
CA LEU A 115 4.24 5.71 -0.60
C LEU A 115 3.54 6.28 -1.84
N ARG A 116 4.02 5.93 -3.04
CA ARG A 116 3.37 6.33 -4.30
C ARG A 116 1.98 5.72 -4.45
N ILE A 117 1.85 4.41 -4.23
CA ILE A 117 0.54 3.71 -4.28
C ILE A 117 -0.43 4.32 -3.26
N MET A 118 0.07 4.61 -2.05
CA MET A 118 -0.71 5.25 -1.00
C MET A 118 -1.22 6.63 -1.41
N ALA A 119 -0.35 7.47 -1.98
CA ALA A 119 -0.72 8.80 -2.46
C ALA A 119 -1.75 8.74 -3.59
N ASP A 120 -1.55 7.86 -4.56
CA ASP A 120 -2.47 7.67 -5.70
C ASP A 120 -3.85 7.18 -5.22
N TRP A 121 -3.88 6.21 -4.30
CA TRP A 121 -5.12 5.70 -3.72
C TRP A 121 -5.89 6.80 -2.98
N MET A 122 -5.20 7.61 -2.16
CA MET A 122 -5.80 8.72 -1.42
C MET A 122 -6.33 9.83 -2.33
N LYS A 123 -5.65 10.09 -3.47
CA LYS A 123 -6.12 11.05 -4.48
C LYS A 123 -7.44 10.58 -5.12
N ASN A 124 -7.53 9.30 -5.47
CA ASN A 124 -8.73 8.73 -6.07
C ASN A 124 -9.93 8.81 -5.13
N LYS A 125 -9.76 8.56 -3.83
CA LYS A 125 -10.87 8.70 -2.85
C LYS A 125 -11.35 10.15 -2.68
N LYS A 126 -10.45 11.14 -2.77
CA LYS A 126 -10.83 12.56 -2.78
C LYS A 126 -11.60 12.95 -4.04
N SER A 127 -11.19 12.45 -5.21
CA SER A 127 -11.92 12.69 -6.47
C SER A 127 -13.33 12.12 -6.40
N ILE A 128 -13.47 10.85 -6.02
CA ILE A 128 -14.77 10.18 -5.87
C ILE A 128 -15.69 10.95 -4.91
N PHE A 129 -15.15 11.49 -3.81
CA PHE A 129 -15.94 12.30 -2.89
C PHE A 129 -16.39 13.64 -3.50
N ARG A 130 -15.53 14.31 -4.28
CA ARG A 130 -15.90 15.54 -5.00
C ARG A 130 -16.94 15.26 -6.10
N ASP A 131 -16.78 14.16 -6.82
CA ASP A 131 -17.69 13.75 -7.89
C ASP A 131 -19.07 13.39 -7.30
N PHE A 132 -19.10 12.67 -6.17
CA PHE A 132 -20.33 12.39 -5.43
C PHE A 132 -21.03 13.65 -4.90
N LEU A 133 -20.27 14.61 -4.36
CA LEU A 133 -20.82 15.91 -3.95
C LEU A 133 -21.41 16.67 -5.15
N TYR A 134 -20.71 16.69 -6.29
CA TYR A 134 -21.20 17.34 -7.50
C TYR A 134 -22.55 16.77 -7.94
N PHE A 135 -22.72 15.45 -7.93
CA PHE A 135 -23.99 14.77 -8.25
C PHE A 135 -25.13 14.98 -7.23
N LEU A 136 -24.83 15.40 -6.00
CA LEU A 136 -25.83 15.68 -4.96
C LEU A 136 -26.31 17.13 -4.97
N PHE A 137 -25.46 18.04 -5.45
CA PHE A 137 -25.69 19.48 -5.45
C PHE A 137 -25.98 20.05 -6.86
N HIS A 138 -26.05 19.20 -7.88
CA HIS A 138 -26.57 19.46 -9.23
C HIS A 138 -27.52 18.33 -9.63
#